data_AF-A0AAW4KP01-F1
#
_entry.id   AF-A0AAW4KP01-F1
#
_cell.length_a   1.000
_cell.length_b   1.000
_cell.length_c   1.000
_cell.angle_alpha   90.00
_cell.angle_beta   90.00
_cell.angle_gamma   90.00
#
_symmetry.space_group_name_H-M   'P 1'
#
loop_
_entity.id
_entity.type
_entity.pdbx_description
1 polymer ?
#
loop_
_entity_poly.entity_id
_entity_poly.type
_entity_poly.pdbx_seq_one_letter_code
_entity_poly.pdbx_strand_id
1 'polypeptide(L)'
;CERLGYPHAHIERFAAAELPPSEDAQSSYSVELKRSGKTLAVEPGLSLLDVLLEAGCDIDHSCREGVCGSCETRVVEGEIDHRDGVL
;
A
#
# COMPACT_ATOMS: atom_id res chain seq x y z
N CYS A 1 1.18 22.36 6.56
CA CYS A 1 2.25 22.74 7.51
C CYS A 1 3.23 23.73 6.90
N GLU A 2 3.77 23.45 5.71
CA GLU A 2 4.74 24.31 5.03
C GLU A 2 4.26 25.75 4.79
N ARG A 3 3.04 25.94 4.26
CA ARG A 3 2.43 27.28 4.08
C ARG A 3 2.23 28.07 5.39
N LEU A 4 2.27 27.40 6.54
CA LEU A 4 2.17 28.02 7.86
C LEU A 4 3.55 28.26 8.50
N GLY A 5 4.66 27.97 7.79
CA GLY A 5 6.02 28.18 8.29
C GLY A 5 6.55 27.06 9.19
N TYR A 6 5.94 25.85 9.14
CA TYR A 6 6.41 24.68 9.88
C TYR A 6 7.16 23.71 8.96
N PRO A 7 8.50 23.82 8.83
CA PRO A 7 9.31 22.99 7.91
C PRO A 7 9.48 21.55 8.40
N HIS A 8 9.29 21.31 9.70
CA HIS A 8 9.37 20.00 10.33
C HIS A 8 8.10 19.76 11.14
N ALA A 9 7.11 19.15 10.51
CA ALA A 9 5.84 18.81 11.14
C ALA A 9 5.64 17.29 11.10
N HIS A 10 5.27 16.73 12.24
CA HIS A 10 4.69 15.40 12.28
C HIS A 10 3.20 15.51 11.93
N ILE A 11 2.73 14.74 10.96
CA ILE A 11 1.35 14.76 10.51
C ILE A 11 0.78 13.36 10.70
N GLU A 12 -0.33 13.27 11.42
CA GLU A 12 -1.12 12.06 11.53
C GLU A 12 -2.47 12.30 10.86
N ARG A 13 -2.88 11.37 9.99
CA ARG A 13 -4.18 11.42 9.32
C ARG A 13 -5.10 10.46 10.05
N PHE A 14 -6.33 10.89 10.36
CA PHE A 14 -7.30 10.06 11.08
C PHE A 14 -8.34 9.42 10.15
N ALA A 15 -8.22 9.66 8.85
CA ALA A 15 -9.09 9.10 7.82
C ALA A 15 -8.29 8.91 6.52
N ALA A 16 -8.69 7.91 5.74
CA ALA A 16 -8.17 7.69 4.41
C ALA A 16 -8.65 8.77 3.44
N ALA A 17 -7.83 9.10 2.44
CA ALA A 17 -8.26 9.94 1.34
C ALA A 17 -9.08 9.11 0.34
N GLU A 18 -10.19 9.66 -0.14
CA GLU A 18 -10.92 9.06 -1.26
C GLU A 18 -10.20 9.42 -2.57
N LEU A 19 -9.48 8.44 -3.13
CA LEU A 19 -8.77 8.59 -4.40
C LEU A 19 -9.53 7.85 -5.51
N PRO A 20 -9.86 8.51 -6.63
CA PRO A 20 -10.33 7.80 -7.81
C PRO A 20 -9.20 6.90 -8.35
N PRO A 21 -9.54 5.84 -9.12
CA PRO A 21 -8.53 5.06 -9.82
C PRO A 21 -7.64 5.96 -10.70
N SER A 22 -6.33 5.69 -10.70
CA SER A 22 -5.38 6.32 -11.63
C SER A 22 -5.71 5.95 -13.08
N GLU A 23 -5.28 6.78 -14.04
CA GLU A 23 -5.52 6.52 -15.47
C GLU A 23 -4.87 5.21 -15.93
N ASP A 24 -3.72 4.86 -15.32
CA ASP A 24 -2.97 3.64 -15.59
C ASP A 24 -3.31 2.48 -14.63
N ALA A 25 -4.41 2.60 -13.87
CA ALA A 25 -4.82 1.58 -12.92
C ALA A 25 -5.11 0.25 -13.64
N GLN A 26 -4.29 -0.76 -13.36
CA GLN A 26 -4.53 -2.11 -13.84
C GLN A 26 -5.64 -2.76 -13.00
N SER A 27 -6.54 -3.49 -13.67
CA SER A 27 -7.57 -4.25 -12.98
C SER A 27 -6.99 -5.42 -12.19
N SER A 28 -5.86 -5.98 -12.63
CA SER A 28 -5.12 -7.04 -11.96
C SER A 28 -3.63 -6.90 -12.21
N TYR A 29 -2.81 -7.46 -11.33
CA TYR A 29 -1.35 -7.45 -11.43
C TYR A 29 -0.75 -8.66 -10.73
N SER A 30 0.53 -8.95 -10.98
CA SER A 30 1.27 -10.01 -10.30
C SER A 30 2.34 -9.43 -9.39
N VAL A 31 2.59 -10.09 -8.27
CA VAL A 31 3.62 -9.72 -7.29
C VAL A 31 4.53 -10.90 -7.03
N GLU A 32 5.83 -10.70 -7.20
CA GLU A 32 6.86 -11.69 -6.88
C GLU A 32 7.44 -11.44 -5.48
N LEU A 33 7.33 -12.44 -4.62
CA LEU A 33 7.95 -12.45 -3.30
C LEU A 33 9.40 -12.94 -3.40
N LYS A 34 10.35 -12.03 -3.66
CA LYS A 34 11.76 -12.37 -3.94
C LYS A 34 12.40 -13.34 -2.95
N ARG A 35 12.09 -13.27 -1.66
CA ARG A 35 12.67 -14.17 -0.64
C ARG A 35 12.15 -15.60 -0.74
N SER A 36 10.89 -15.80 -1.10
CA SER A 36 10.25 -17.11 -1.17
C SER A 36 10.15 -17.66 -2.59
N GLY A 37 10.39 -16.82 -3.62
CA GLY A 37 10.24 -17.16 -5.03
C GLY A 37 8.78 -17.36 -5.46
N LYS A 38 7.81 -17.08 -4.60
CA LYS A 38 6.38 -17.18 -4.94
C LYS A 38 5.95 -16.01 -5.81
N THR A 39 5.14 -16.27 -6.82
CA THR A 39 4.43 -15.23 -7.57
C THR A 39 2.94 -15.35 -7.28
N LEU A 40 2.32 -14.24 -6.89
CA LEU A 40 0.91 -14.16 -6.54
C LEU A 40 0.20 -13.27 -7.57
N ALA A 41 -1.01 -13.65 -7.97
CA ALA A 41 -1.89 -12.80 -8.77
C ALA A 41 -2.83 -12.03 -7.84
N VAL A 42 -2.98 -10.73 -8.10
CA VAL A 42 -3.93 -9.87 -7.41
C VAL A 42 -5.06 -9.57 -8.40
N GLU A 43 -6.20 -10.21 -8.17
CA GLU A 43 -7.39 -10.05 -9.00
C GLU A 43 -8.15 -8.74 -8.67
N PRO A 44 -9.01 -8.24 -9.58
CA PRO A 44 -9.74 -7.02 -9.35
C PRO A 44 -10.60 -7.09 -8.09
N GLY A 45 -10.52 -6.05 -7.26
CA GLY A 45 -11.29 -5.96 -6.02
C GLY A 45 -10.64 -6.64 -4.81
N LEU A 46 -9.51 -7.33 -4.99
CA LEU A 46 -8.70 -7.83 -3.87
C LEU A 46 -7.57 -6.85 -3.55
N SER A 47 -7.31 -6.65 -2.26
CA SER A 47 -6.13 -5.91 -1.84
C SER A 47 -4.88 -6.81 -1.88
N LEU A 48 -3.72 -6.22 -2.13
CA LEU A 48 -2.45 -6.97 -2.02
C LEU A 48 -2.28 -7.57 -0.61
N LEU A 49 -2.70 -6.85 0.43
CA LEU A 49 -2.62 -7.32 1.81
C LEU A 49 -3.41 -8.63 1.98
N ASP A 50 -4.64 -8.71 1.48
CA ASP A 50 -5.47 -9.91 1.61
C ASP A 50 -4.82 -11.10 0.87
N VAL A 51 -4.32 -10.87 -0.36
CA VAL A 51 -3.62 -11.91 -1.14
C VAL A 51 -2.36 -12.42 -0.43
N LEU A 52 -1.61 -11.53 0.23
CA LEU A 52 -0.42 -11.93 1.00
C LEU A 52 -0.79 -12.76 2.23
N LEU A 53 -1.82 -12.36 2.97
CA LEU A 53 -2.31 -13.09 4.15
C LEU A 53 -2.85 -14.46 3.77
N GLU A 54 -3.63 -14.57 2.69
CA GLU A 54 -4.12 -15.84 2.16
C GLU A 54 -2.99 -16.77 1.69
N ALA A 55 -1.90 -16.20 1.16
CA ALA A 55 -0.70 -16.95 0.80
C ALA A 55 0.16 -17.39 2.01
N GLY A 56 -0.27 -17.05 3.23
CA GLY A 56 0.39 -17.37 4.50
C GLY A 56 1.59 -16.48 4.82
N CYS A 57 1.64 -15.26 4.28
CA CYS A 57 2.69 -14.31 4.62
C CYS A 57 2.37 -13.62 5.95
N ASP A 58 3.39 -13.51 6.80
CA ASP A 58 3.30 -12.76 8.05
C ASP A 58 3.60 -11.28 7.78
N ILE A 59 2.55 -10.46 7.75
CA ILE A 59 2.60 -9.03 7.45
C ILE A 59 1.88 -8.29 8.57
N ASP A 60 2.58 -7.37 9.23
CA ASP A 60 2.00 -6.48 10.22
C ASP A 60 0.87 -5.66 9.58
N HIS A 61 -0.28 -5.56 10.24
CA HIS A 61 -1.41 -4.78 9.73
C HIS A 61 -2.34 -4.34 10.85
N SER A 62 -3.02 -3.22 10.65
CA SER A 62 -4.00 -2.69 11.61
C SER A 62 -5.21 -2.08 10.91
N CYS A 63 -5.09 -0.87 10.35
CA CYS A 63 -6.26 -0.15 9.80
C CYS A 63 -6.82 -0.72 8.49
N ARG A 64 -5.96 -1.29 7.62
CA ARG A 64 -6.31 -1.77 6.27
C ARG A 64 -6.88 -0.72 5.31
N GLU A 65 -6.78 0.56 5.65
CA GLU A 65 -7.36 1.67 4.89
C GLU A 65 -6.27 2.65 4.40
N GLY A 66 -4.99 2.30 4.53
CA GLY A 66 -3.87 3.15 4.06
C GLY A 66 -3.54 4.32 5.00
N VAL A 67 -3.89 4.23 6.28
CA VAL A 67 -3.73 5.35 7.24
C VAL A 67 -2.56 5.14 8.22
N CYS A 68 -2.38 3.92 8.74
CA CYS A 68 -1.49 3.67 9.88
C CYS A 68 -0.07 3.22 9.51
N GLY A 69 0.20 2.86 8.26
CA GLY A 69 1.52 2.41 7.79
C GLY A 69 1.97 1.03 8.30
N SER A 70 1.21 0.35 9.16
CA SER A 70 1.62 -0.95 9.73
C SER A 70 1.92 -2.03 8.68
N CYS A 71 1.25 -1.98 7.52
CA CYS A 71 1.45 -2.93 6.42
C CYS A 71 2.48 -2.47 5.37
N GLU A 72 3.28 -1.46 5.68
CA GLU A 72 4.37 -1.01 4.80
C GLU A 72 5.34 -2.16 4.52
N THR A 73 5.73 -2.29 3.25
CA THR A 73 6.71 -3.29 2.82
C THR A 73 7.63 -2.72 1.76
N ARG A 74 8.84 -3.25 1.71
CA ARG A 74 9.84 -2.81 0.74
C ARG A 74 9.55 -3.39 -0.64
N VAL A 75 9.37 -2.50 -1.61
CA VAL A 75 9.41 -2.84 -3.04
C VAL A 75 10.84 -2.75 -3.55
N VAL A 76 11.27 -3.76 -4.32
CA VAL A 76 12.64 -3.84 -4.85
C VAL A 76 12.72 -3.59 -6.36
N GLU A 77 11.60 -3.70 -7.06
CA GLU A 77 11.47 -3.55 -8.51
C GLU A 77 9.99 -3.27 -8.85
N GLY A 78 9.74 -2.51 -9.93
CA GLY A 78 8.40 -2.13 -10.38
C GLY A 78 8.00 -0.71 -9.96
N GLU A 79 6.88 -0.24 -10.50
CA GLU A 79 6.26 1.05 -10.17
C GLU A 79 5.05 0.83 -9.25
N ILE A 80 4.84 1.73 -8.29
CA ILE A 80 3.77 1.63 -7.28
C ILE A 80 2.77 2.76 -7.49
N ASP A 81 1.49 2.39 -7.57
CA ASP A 81 0.38 3.33 -7.43
C ASP A 81 0.07 3.53 -5.92
N HIS A 82 0.63 4.59 -5.34
CA HIS A 82 0.45 4.90 -3.92
C HIS A 82 -0.98 5.36 -3.64
N ARG A 83 -1.68 4.61 -2.79
CA ARG A 83 -3.05 4.89 -2.34
C ARG A 83 -3.18 5.03 -0.82
N ASP A 84 -2.05 5.16 -0.14
CA ASP A 84 -1.98 5.42 1.29
C ASP A 84 -1.80 6.93 1.56
N GLY A 85 -2.03 7.32 2.80
CA GLY A 85 -1.77 8.67 3.29
C GLY A 85 -0.53 8.75 4.18
N VAL A 86 0.42 7.81 4.06
CA VAL A 86 1.61 7.75 4.92
C VAL A 86 2.82 8.30 4.18
N LEU A 87 3.01 7.93 2.92
CA LEU A 87 4.16 8.26 2.08
C LEU A 87 4.04 9.61 1.35
#